data_AF-A0A0G9HGH2-F1
#
_entry.id   AF-A0A0G9HGH2-F1
#
_cell.length_a   1.000
_cell.length_b   1.000
_cell.length_c   1.000
_cell.angle_alpha   90.00
_cell.angle_beta   90.00
_cell.angle_gamma   90.00
#
_symmetry.space_group_name_H-M   'P 1'
#
loop_
_entity.id
_entity.type
_entity.pdbx_description
1 polymer ?
#
loop_
_entity_poly.entity_id
_entity_poly.type
_entity_poly.pdbx_seq_one_letter_code
_entity_poly.pdbx_strand_id
1 'polypeptide(L)'
;MPTNRVLIAVASTLVFLGGCASKIQKAGPLVQAGSSLASTPNYLHDSWEETLRAARKQESGATSPIEKARAVKTQAAALDSLGRQKEALDAIDRATSLLPSPLPKPFAFTKASILLNRNDPNGALAILKPLLAQAKDDEVGRNRLNVAVMRTLNREGFFDAALAYMQLEQWQDAVRALEDSQDLTEGRSFQAYKALYYRYVQARSNDPVATSSQLESYATALASYDVGYRSSLLSMWNGSDNSEEVAQRIAAIPNNADRQDALAEFYFFRGAYLKYVKKDDAGARKMMANLDHLAPYGAVEWIMGSRVLSGHE
;
A
#
# COMPACT_ATOMS: atom_id res chain seq x y z
N MET A 1 -16.06 43.28 -18.01
CA MET A 1 -16.57 41.90 -18.12
C MET A 1 -15.80 41.05 -17.11
N PRO A 2 -16.43 40.51 -16.06
CA PRO A 2 -15.72 39.72 -15.07
C PRO A 2 -15.65 38.26 -15.56
N THR A 3 -14.42 37.74 -15.68
CA THR A 3 -14.13 36.34 -15.96
C THR A 3 -14.42 35.49 -14.73
N ASN A 4 -15.53 34.76 -14.76
CA ASN A 4 -15.85 33.70 -13.81
C ASN A 4 -14.83 32.55 -13.96
N ARG A 5 -13.88 32.46 -13.03
CA ARG A 5 -13.09 31.25 -12.82
C ARG A 5 -13.88 30.32 -11.90
N VAL A 6 -14.51 29.31 -12.49
CA VAL A 6 -15.13 28.22 -11.76
C VAL A 6 -14.00 27.37 -11.16
N LEU A 7 -13.81 27.47 -9.84
CA LEU A 7 -13.04 26.50 -9.06
C LEU A 7 -13.84 25.19 -9.06
N ILE A 8 -13.42 24.21 -9.85
CA ILE A 8 -13.92 22.85 -9.72
C ILE A 8 -13.22 22.24 -8.51
N ALA A 9 -13.95 22.12 -7.40
CA ALA A 9 -13.53 21.37 -6.24
C ALA A 9 -13.50 19.88 -6.61
N VAL A 10 -12.31 19.35 -6.87
CA VAL A 10 -12.09 17.91 -7.05
C VAL A 10 -12.05 17.29 -5.65
N ALA A 11 -13.18 16.80 -5.18
CA ALA A 11 -13.23 15.89 -4.04
C ALA A 11 -12.64 14.54 -4.47
N SER A 12 -11.32 14.42 -4.39
CA SER A 12 -10.60 13.15 -4.57
C SER A 12 -10.90 12.26 -3.37
N THR A 13 -11.92 11.40 -3.50
CA THR A 13 -12.09 10.24 -2.62
C THR A 13 -11.01 9.23 -2.99
N LEU A 14 -9.81 9.40 -2.41
CA LEU A 14 -8.73 8.43 -2.51
C LEU A 14 -9.19 7.13 -1.85
N VAL A 15 -9.31 6.06 -2.65
CA VAL A 15 -9.33 4.69 -2.16
C VAL A 15 -7.86 4.38 -1.88
N PHE A 16 -7.45 4.56 -0.63
CA PHE A 16 -6.10 4.34 -0.16
C PHE A 16 -5.75 2.84 -0.22
N LEU A 17 -4.58 2.52 -0.78
CA LEU A 17 -3.81 1.32 -0.43
C LEU A 17 -3.65 1.31 1.10
N GLY A 18 -4.16 0.26 1.76
CA GLY A 18 -4.05 0.07 3.20
C GLY A 18 -4.86 1.07 4.03
N GLY A 19 -5.77 0.54 4.84
CA GLY A 19 -6.64 1.33 5.71
C GLY A 19 -5.85 2.24 6.65
N CYS A 20 -5.84 3.54 6.38
CA CYS A 20 -5.51 4.57 7.36
C CYS A 20 -6.38 5.81 7.10
N ALA A 21 -7.70 5.64 7.22
CA ALA A 21 -8.62 6.76 7.39
C ALA A 21 -9.64 6.39 8.48
N SER A 22 -9.45 7.05 9.63
CA SER A 22 -10.18 6.90 10.88
C SER A 22 -11.71 6.82 10.72
N LYS A 23 -12.30 5.74 11.25
CA LYS A 23 -13.69 5.75 11.72
C LYS A 23 -13.69 5.80 13.24
N ILE A 24 -14.08 6.93 13.81
CA ILE A 24 -14.37 7.06 15.24
C ILE A 24 -15.68 6.29 15.50
N GLN A 25 -15.60 5.16 16.21
CA GLN A 25 -16.77 4.50 16.77
C GLN A 25 -16.48 4.06 18.21
N LYS A 26 -17.45 4.32 19.09
CA LYS A 26 -17.35 4.21 20.55
C LYS A 26 -17.11 2.77 20.99
N ALA A 27 -16.21 2.60 21.96
CA ALA A 27 -15.87 1.34 22.60
C ALA A 27 -17.09 0.68 23.28
N GLY A 28 -17.32 -0.60 22.98
CA GLY A 28 -18.09 -1.52 23.81
C GLY A 28 -17.15 -2.31 24.75
N PRO A 29 -17.66 -2.86 25.86
CA PRO A 29 -16.82 -3.42 26.92
C PRO A 29 -16.16 -4.75 26.54
N LEU A 30 -14.95 -4.95 27.08
CA LEU A 30 -14.16 -6.18 27.05
C LEU A 30 -14.87 -7.34 27.75
N VAL A 31 -14.87 -8.52 27.12
CA VAL A 31 -15.21 -9.79 27.77
C VAL A 31 -13.98 -10.69 27.77
N GLN A 32 -13.70 -11.27 28.94
CA GLN A 32 -12.59 -12.17 29.24
C GLN A 32 -12.74 -13.57 28.63
N ALA A 33 -11.59 -14.22 28.53
CA ALA A 33 -11.28 -15.48 27.88
C ALA A 33 -12.09 -16.68 28.37
N GLY A 34 -12.53 -17.49 27.41
CA GLY A 34 -12.92 -18.88 27.56
C GLY A 34 -12.41 -19.66 26.35
N SER A 35 -11.56 -20.65 26.60
CA SER A 35 -10.90 -21.49 25.61
C SER A 35 -11.89 -22.38 24.85
N SER A 36 -12.07 -22.10 23.56
CA SER A 36 -12.34 -23.08 22.51
C SER A 36 -11.35 -22.81 21.37
N LEU A 37 -10.95 -23.86 20.63
CA LEU A 37 -10.22 -23.73 19.36
C LEU A 37 -11.15 -23.11 18.27
N ALA A 38 -11.77 -21.98 18.58
CA ALA A 38 -12.35 -21.10 17.59
C ALA A 38 -11.18 -20.55 16.78
N SER A 39 -11.23 -20.72 15.46
CA SER A 39 -10.34 -20.02 14.53
C SER A 39 -10.28 -18.56 14.95
N THR A 40 -9.08 -18.04 15.23
CA THR A 40 -8.90 -16.63 15.57
C THR A 40 -9.59 -15.77 14.50
N PRO A 41 -10.49 -14.84 14.88
CA PRO A 41 -11.20 -14.03 13.90
C PRO A 41 -10.22 -13.29 12.99
N ASN A 42 -10.48 -13.31 11.68
CA ASN A 42 -9.70 -12.55 10.70
C ASN A 42 -10.42 -11.23 10.43
N TYR A 43 -10.11 -10.22 11.23
CA TYR A 43 -10.74 -8.89 11.17
C TYR A 43 -10.42 -8.15 9.86
N LEU A 44 -9.27 -8.42 9.24
CA LEU A 44 -8.94 -7.90 7.91
C LEU A 44 -9.90 -8.45 6.86
N HIS A 45 -10.05 -9.79 6.79
CA HIS A 45 -11.02 -10.43 5.90
C HIS A 45 -12.42 -9.85 6.09
N ASP A 46 -12.89 -9.79 7.33
CA ASP A 46 -14.25 -9.32 7.64
C ASP A 46 -14.46 -7.85 7.25
N SER A 47 -13.44 -7.00 7.44
CA SER A 47 -13.45 -5.60 7.01
C SER A 47 -13.56 -5.45 5.48
N TRP A 48 -12.82 -6.28 4.72
CA TRP A 48 -12.89 -6.28 3.26
C TRP A 48 -14.19 -6.87 2.72
N GLU A 49 -14.76 -7.89 3.36
CA GLU A 49 -16.10 -8.39 3.04
C GLU A 49 -17.19 -7.35 3.30
N GLU A 50 -17.11 -6.59 4.40
CA GLU A 50 -18.01 -5.46 4.64
C GLU A 50 -17.85 -4.37 3.57
N THR A 51 -16.61 -4.04 3.19
CA THR A 51 -16.33 -3.09 2.11
C THR A 51 -16.93 -3.55 0.79
N LEU A 52 -16.80 -4.84 0.44
CA LEU A 52 -17.40 -5.42 -0.75
C LEU A 52 -18.94 -5.36 -0.70
N ARG A 53 -19.54 -5.71 0.44
CA ARG A 53 -21.00 -5.61 0.64
C ARG A 53 -21.50 -4.17 0.50
N ALA A 54 -20.81 -3.21 1.11
CA ALA A 54 -21.15 -1.79 1.00
C ALA A 54 -21.03 -1.28 -0.45
N ALA A 55 -19.98 -1.65 -1.16
CA ALA A 55 -19.77 -1.26 -2.56
C ALA A 55 -20.82 -1.86 -3.51
N ARG A 56 -21.28 -3.09 -3.26
CA ARG A 56 -22.42 -3.70 -3.98
C ARG A 56 -23.72 -2.95 -3.72
N LYS A 57 -23.98 -2.54 -2.48
CA LYS A 57 -25.15 -1.70 -2.15
C LYS A 57 -25.09 -0.35 -2.85
N GLN A 58 -23.91 0.27 -2.92
CA GLN A 58 -23.70 1.53 -3.65
C GLN A 58 -23.92 1.34 -5.16
N GLU A 59 -23.48 0.23 -5.75
CA GLU A 59 -23.73 -0.06 -7.17
C GLU A 59 -25.24 -0.17 -7.45
N SER A 60 -25.99 -0.90 -6.63
CA SER A 60 -27.44 -1.06 -6.81
C SER A 60 -28.23 0.24 -6.63
N GLY A 61 -27.71 1.19 -5.83
CA GLY A 61 -28.30 2.50 -5.61
C GLY A 61 -27.77 3.60 -6.54
N ALA A 62 -26.83 3.31 -7.43
CA ALA A 62 -26.20 4.31 -8.28
C ALA A 62 -27.19 4.84 -9.33
N THR A 63 -27.22 6.17 -9.49
CA THR A 63 -28.15 6.86 -10.41
C THR A 63 -27.48 7.31 -11.71
N SER A 64 -26.16 7.15 -11.82
CA SER A 64 -25.39 7.50 -13.02
C SER A 64 -24.30 6.46 -13.34
N PRO A 65 -23.82 6.39 -14.61
CA PRO A 65 -22.71 5.54 -14.99
C PRO A 65 -21.43 5.80 -14.18
N ILE A 66 -21.17 7.06 -13.81
CA ILE A 66 -19.98 7.45 -13.04
C ILE A 66 -20.07 6.94 -11.60
N GLU A 67 -21.23 7.10 -10.95
CA GLU A 67 -21.46 6.55 -9.61
C GLU A 67 -21.33 5.02 -9.61
N LYS A 68 -21.93 4.37 -10.62
CA LYS A 68 -21.83 2.93 -10.80
C LYS A 68 -20.39 2.48 -11.00
N ALA A 69 -19.63 3.15 -11.87
CA ALA A 69 -18.23 2.86 -12.10
C ALA A 69 -17.40 2.99 -10.81
N ARG A 70 -17.61 4.05 -10.01
CA ARG A 70 -16.92 4.23 -8.73
C ARG A 70 -17.25 3.12 -7.73
N ALA A 71 -18.51 2.74 -7.62
CA ALA A 71 -18.92 1.63 -6.75
C ALA A 71 -18.28 0.30 -7.18
N VAL A 72 -18.30 -0.02 -8.48
CA VAL A 72 -17.66 -1.23 -9.01
C VAL A 72 -16.14 -1.20 -8.87
N LYS A 73 -15.48 -0.04 -8.99
CA LYS A 73 -14.05 0.13 -8.68
C LYS A 73 -13.74 -0.23 -7.22
N THR A 74 -14.58 0.20 -6.29
CA THR A 74 -14.46 -0.16 -4.87
C THR A 74 -14.65 -1.67 -4.65
N GLN A 75 -15.58 -2.30 -5.39
CA GLN A 75 -15.71 -3.77 -5.37
C GLN A 75 -14.43 -4.45 -5.87
N ALA A 76 -13.84 -3.95 -6.96
CA ALA A 76 -12.59 -4.49 -7.51
C ALA A 76 -11.46 -4.44 -6.48
N ALA A 77 -11.26 -3.30 -5.81
CA ALA A 77 -10.26 -3.16 -4.75
C ALA A 77 -10.52 -4.10 -3.56
N ALA A 78 -11.78 -4.24 -3.12
CA ALA A 78 -12.12 -5.16 -2.03
C ALA A 78 -11.91 -6.63 -2.43
N LEU A 79 -12.27 -7.01 -3.67
CA LEU A 79 -12.03 -8.35 -4.20
C LEU A 79 -10.53 -8.66 -4.29
N ASP A 80 -9.73 -7.69 -4.70
CA ASP A 80 -8.27 -7.82 -4.76
C ASP A 80 -7.69 -8.05 -3.36
N SER A 81 -8.07 -7.22 -2.39
CA SER A 81 -7.72 -7.40 -0.99
C SER A 81 -8.19 -8.74 -0.44
N LEU A 82 -9.31 -9.31 -0.90
CA LEU A 82 -9.78 -10.63 -0.51
C LEU A 82 -9.05 -11.80 -1.21
N GLY A 83 -8.04 -11.51 -2.02
CA GLY A 83 -7.32 -12.52 -2.81
C GLY A 83 -8.13 -13.08 -3.98
N ARG A 84 -9.17 -12.37 -4.42
CA ARG A 84 -10.06 -12.76 -5.53
C ARG A 84 -9.68 -11.98 -6.79
N GLN A 85 -8.40 -12.00 -7.16
CA GLN A 85 -7.85 -11.09 -8.18
C GLN A 85 -8.48 -11.25 -9.56
N LYS A 86 -8.92 -12.46 -9.93
CA LYS A 86 -9.65 -12.68 -11.19
C LYS A 86 -10.96 -11.89 -11.22
N GLU A 87 -11.76 -12.02 -10.15
CA GLU A 87 -13.01 -11.26 -10.03
C GLU A 87 -12.75 -9.76 -9.91
N ALA A 88 -11.66 -9.36 -9.26
CA ALA A 88 -11.24 -7.97 -9.19
C ALA A 88 -10.93 -7.39 -10.59
N LEU A 89 -10.22 -8.14 -11.44
CA LEU A 89 -9.95 -7.75 -12.82
C LEU A 89 -11.24 -7.62 -13.64
N ASP A 90 -12.14 -8.60 -13.53
CA ASP A 90 -13.43 -8.55 -14.21
C ASP A 90 -14.27 -7.33 -13.75
N ALA A 91 -14.22 -7.02 -12.45
CA ALA A 91 -14.90 -5.86 -11.88
C ALA A 91 -14.29 -4.53 -12.34
N ILE A 92 -12.96 -4.37 -12.33
CA ILE A 92 -12.36 -3.12 -12.78
C ILE A 92 -12.57 -2.91 -14.29
N ASP A 93 -12.56 -3.97 -15.10
CA ASP A 93 -12.86 -3.88 -16.53
C ASP A 93 -14.30 -3.41 -16.76
N ARG A 94 -15.27 -3.98 -16.03
CA ARG A 94 -16.66 -3.48 -16.02
C ARG A 94 -16.77 -2.02 -15.57
N ALA A 95 -16.01 -1.62 -14.56
CA ALA A 95 -16.04 -0.25 -14.07
C ALA A 95 -15.53 0.73 -15.13
N THR A 96 -14.44 0.37 -15.83
CA THR A 96 -13.86 1.19 -16.90
C THR A 96 -14.74 1.28 -18.14
N SER A 97 -15.49 0.22 -18.50
CA SER A 97 -16.40 0.24 -19.65
C SER A 97 -17.60 1.19 -19.48
N LEU A 98 -17.87 1.65 -18.26
CA LEU A 98 -18.94 2.61 -17.95
C LEU A 98 -18.49 4.07 -18.10
N LEU A 99 -17.20 4.32 -18.37
CA LEU A 99 -16.62 5.66 -18.36
C LEU A 99 -16.24 6.13 -19.77
N PRO A 100 -16.30 7.45 -20.02
CA PRO A 100 -15.81 8.01 -21.26
C PRO A 100 -14.28 7.96 -21.33
N SER A 101 -13.75 8.03 -22.55
CA SER A 101 -12.32 8.24 -22.81
C SER A 101 -11.98 9.74 -22.74
N PRO A 102 -10.82 10.14 -22.18
CA PRO A 102 -9.79 9.29 -21.59
C PRO A 102 -10.18 8.74 -20.21
N LEU A 103 -9.71 7.54 -19.89
CA LEU A 103 -10.00 6.88 -18.62
C LEU A 103 -9.41 7.68 -17.43
N PRO A 104 -10.18 7.94 -16.36
CA PRO A 104 -9.64 8.59 -15.17
C PRO A 104 -8.54 7.75 -14.50
N LYS A 105 -7.40 8.39 -14.18
CA LYS A 105 -6.21 7.75 -13.58
C LYS A 105 -6.50 6.80 -12.41
N PRO A 106 -7.39 7.12 -11.44
CA PRO A 106 -7.65 6.21 -10.32
C PRO A 106 -8.20 4.83 -10.71
N PHE A 107 -8.78 4.67 -11.90
CA PHE A 107 -9.21 3.35 -12.40
C PHE A 107 -8.05 2.57 -13.00
N ALA A 108 -7.15 3.27 -13.71
CA ALA A 108 -5.93 2.68 -14.24
C ALA A 108 -4.98 2.24 -13.10
N PHE A 109 -4.83 3.04 -12.05
CA PHE A 109 -4.03 2.68 -10.87
C PHE A 109 -4.61 1.46 -10.15
N THR A 110 -5.92 1.44 -9.87
CA THR A 110 -6.57 0.25 -9.30
C THR A 110 -6.36 -1.01 -10.17
N LYS A 111 -6.46 -0.90 -11.51
CA LYS A 111 -6.18 -2.04 -12.40
C LYS A 111 -4.72 -2.50 -12.32
N ALA A 112 -3.78 -1.56 -12.30
CA ALA A 112 -2.35 -1.87 -12.18
C ALA A 112 -2.02 -2.55 -10.84
N SER A 113 -2.60 -2.09 -9.73
CA SER A 113 -2.45 -2.70 -8.41
C SER A 113 -2.95 -4.15 -8.39
N ILE A 114 -4.11 -4.43 -9.00
CA ILE A 114 -4.64 -5.80 -9.13
C ILE A 114 -3.69 -6.69 -9.96
N LEU A 115 -3.14 -6.18 -11.06
CA LEU A 115 -2.18 -6.93 -11.88
C LEU A 115 -0.90 -7.24 -11.10
N LEU A 116 -0.36 -6.27 -10.36
CA LEU A 116 0.78 -6.44 -9.47
C LEU A 116 0.52 -7.55 -8.43
N ASN A 117 -0.65 -7.50 -7.81
CA ASN A 117 -1.06 -8.45 -6.77
C ASN A 117 -1.26 -9.86 -7.31
N ARG A 118 -1.64 -9.99 -8.59
CA ARG A 118 -1.70 -11.26 -9.33
C ARG A 118 -0.34 -11.79 -9.80
N ASN A 119 0.76 -11.10 -9.52
CA ASN A 119 2.12 -11.41 -10.02
C ASN A 119 2.30 -11.11 -11.52
N ASP A 120 1.69 -10.03 -12.01
CA ASP A 120 1.93 -9.48 -13.35
C ASP A 120 2.50 -8.04 -13.27
N PRO A 121 3.75 -7.88 -12.79
CA PRO A 121 4.37 -6.55 -12.71
C PRO A 121 4.60 -5.92 -14.09
N ASN A 122 4.77 -6.72 -15.15
CA ASN A 122 4.90 -6.21 -16.52
C ASN A 122 3.59 -5.61 -17.02
N GLY A 123 2.46 -6.29 -16.80
CA GLY A 123 1.14 -5.77 -17.10
C GLY A 123 0.81 -4.51 -16.31
N ALA A 124 1.16 -4.47 -15.03
CA ALA A 124 1.03 -3.25 -14.21
C ALA A 124 1.84 -2.09 -14.79
N LEU A 125 3.12 -2.30 -15.13
CA LEU A 125 3.99 -1.27 -15.71
C LEU A 125 3.55 -0.83 -17.10
N ALA A 126 2.94 -1.70 -17.91
CA ALA A 126 2.38 -1.33 -19.21
C ALA A 126 1.27 -0.27 -19.08
N ILE A 127 0.51 -0.29 -17.98
CA ILE A 127 -0.50 0.72 -17.66
C ILE A 127 0.15 1.97 -17.04
N LEU A 128 1.04 1.77 -16.06
CA LEU A 128 1.58 2.87 -15.25
C LEU A 128 2.57 3.76 -16.00
N LYS A 129 3.51 3.17 -16.77
CA LYS A 129 4.59 3.91 -17.43
C LYS A 129 4.11 5.11 -18.27
N PRO A 130 3.16 4.98 -19.21
CA PRO A 130 2.70 6.13 -19.99
C PRO A 130 2.03 7.22 -19.14
N LEU A 131 1.27 6.84 -18.10
CA LEU A 131 0.59 7.79 -17.21
C LEU A 131 1.57 8.59 -16.36
N LEU A 132 2.62 7.93 -15.85
CA LEU A 132 3.64 8.53 -15.01
C LEU A 132 4.66 9.34 -15.83
N ALA A 133 4.95 8.92 -17.06
CA ALA A 133 5.74 9.73 -18.01
C ALA A 133 5.02 11.06 -18.31
N GLN A 134 3.74 11.00 -18.66
CA GLN A 134 2.93 12.22 -18.87
C GLN A 134 2.90 13.10 -17.60
N ALA A 135 2.79 12.50 -16.42
CA ALA A 135 2.82 13.26 -15.17
C ALA A 135 4.15 14.00 -14.97
N LYS A 136 5.29 13.38 -15.33
CA LYS A 136 6.61 14.01 -15.29
C LYS A 136 6.77 15.11 -16.34
N ASP A 137 6.28 14.88 -17.55
CA ASP A 137 6.29 15.90 -18.60
C ASP A 137 5.46 17.12 -18.18
N ASP A 138 4.34 16.89 -17.50
CA ASP A 138 3.52 17.95 -16.93
C ASP A 138 4.26 18.74 -15.84
N GLU A 139 5.26 18.19 -15.15
CA GLU A 139 6.05 18.91 -14.13
C GLU A 139 7.03 19.93 -14.74
N VAL A 140 7.42 19.77 -16.01
CA VAL A 140 8.43 20.59 -16.67
C VAL A 140 7.99 22.06 -16.74
N GLY A 141 8.87 22.97 -16.29
CA GLY A 141 8.61 24.42 -16.27
C GLY A 141 7.59 24.86 -15.21
N ARG A 142 7.09 23.95 -14.36
CA ARG A 142 6.20 24.30 -13.25
C ARG A 142 6.98 24.72 -12.01
N ASN A 143 6.34 25.55 -11.19
CA ASN A 143 6.87 25.87 -9.87
C ASN A 143 6.77 24.67 -8.90
N ARG A 144 7.51 24.73 -7.80
CA ARG A 144 7.58 23.67 -6.78
C ARG A 144 6.23 23.24 -6.21
N LEU A 145 5.29 24.17 -6.01
CA LEU A 145 3.96 23.84 -5.48
C LEU A 145 3.16 23.01 -6.48
N ASN A 146 3.19 23.37 -7.75
CA ASN A 146 2.50 22.63 -8.81
C ASN A 146 3.09 21.24 -8.99
N VAL A 147 4.42 21.10 -8.91
CA VAL A 147 5.09 19.77 -8.90
C VAL A 147 4.60 18.93 -7.73
N ALA A 148 4.54 19.50 -6.52
CA ALA A 148 4.05 18.78 -5.34
C ALA A 148 2.60 18.28 -5.54
N VAL A 149 1.70 19.13 -6.06
CA VAL A 149 0.32 18.73 -6.36
C VAL A 149 0.27 17.60 -7.40
N MET A 150 1.07 17.67 -8.46
CA MET A 150 1.12 16.62 -9.47
C MET A 150 1.61 15.30 -8.87
N ARG A 151 2.63 15.31 -8.02
CA ARG A 151 3.10 14.11 -7.31
C ARG A 151 2.03 13.56 -6.36
N THR A 152 1.32 14.40 -5.61
CA THR A 152 0.15 13.98 -4.80
C THR A 152 -0.87 13.20 -5.62
N LEU A 153 -1.22 13.71 -6.81
CA LEU A 153 -2.24 13.10 -7.68
C LEU A 153 -1.80 11.79 -8.34
N ASN A 154 -0.50 11.55 -8.44
CA ASN A 154 0.06 10.34 -9.08
C ASN A 154 0.79 9.43 -8.10
N ARG A 155 0.74 9.72 -6.80
CA ARG A 155 1.47 9.02 -5.73
C ARG A 155 1.24 7.52 -5.74
N GLU A 156 -0.03 7.10 -5.82
CA GLU A 156 -0.43 5.70 -5.86
C GLU A 156 0.23 4.98 -7.04
N GLY A 157 0.14 5.57 -8.23
CA GLY A 157 0.76 5.01 -9.44
C GLY A 157 2.29 4.91 -9.34
N PHE A 158 2.97 5.92 -8.76
CA PHE A 158 4.41 5.84 -8.52
C PHE A 158 4.78 4.76 -7.50
N PHE A 159 4.00 4.61 -6.43
CA PHE A 159 4.25 3.58 -5.43
C PHE A 159 4.01 2.16 -5.99
N ASP A 160 2.92 1.94 -6.73
CA ASP A 160 2.65 0.67 -7.42
C ASP A 160 3.74 0.36 -8.46
N ALA A 161 4.24 1.37 -9.18
CA ALA A 161 5.35 1.20 -10.10
C ALA A 161 6.63 0.80 -9.36
N ALA A 162 6.89 1.37 -8.19
CA ALA A 162 8.03 0.99 -7.36
C ALA A 162 7.96 -0.48 -6.96
N LEU A 163 6.79 -0.94 -6.48
CA LEU A 163 6.58 -2.34 -6.13
C LEU A 163 6.72 -3.26 -7.35
N ALA A 164 6.23 -2.86 -8.53
CA ALA A 164 6.41 -3.62 -9.76
C ALA A 164 7.89 -3.74 -10.15
N TYR A 165 8.65 -2.65 -10.04
CA TYR A 165 10.10 -2.67 -10.26
C TYR A 165 10.84 -3.54 -9.24
N MET A 166 10.42 -3.56 -7.97
CA MET A 166 10.98 -4.47 -6.95
C MET A 166 10.72 -5.94 -7.28
N GLN A 167 9.56 -6.27 -7.82
CA GLN A 167 9.24 -7.65 -8.25
C GLN A 167 10.05 -8.08 -9.46
N LEU A 168 10.44 -7.14 -10.32
CA LEU A 168 11.31 -7.36 -11.47
C LEU A 168 12.80 -7.18 -11.15
N GLU A 169 13.15 -6.91 -9.88
CA GLU A 169 14.53 -6.63 -9.44
C GLU A 169 15.20 -5.46 -10.16
N GLN A 170 14.39 -4.52 -10.67
CA GLN A 170 14.85 -3.27 -11.29
C GLN A 170 15.08 -2.21 -10.20
N TRP A 171 16.07 -2.44 -9.35
CA TRP A 171 16.25 -1.73 -8.09
C TRP A 171 16.38 -0.22 -8.22
N GLN A 172 17.16 0.27 -9.18
CA GLN A 172 17.32 1.71 -9.40
C GLN A 172 16.01 2.39 -9.80
N ASP A 173 15.19 1.73 -10.63
CA ASP A 173 13.90 2.28 -11.05
C ASP A 173 12.87 2.19 -9.92
N ALA A 174 12.94 1.16 -9.06
CA ALA A 174 12.16 1.09 -7.83
C ALA A 174 12.48 2.26 -6.88
N VAL A 175 13.76 2.58 -6.69
CA VAL A 175 14.20 3.73 -5.87
C VAL A 175 13.68 5.06 -6.43
N ARG A 176 13.82 5.28 -7.75
CA ARG A 176 13.30 6.48 -8.41
C ARG A 176 11.78 6.60 -8.25
N ALA A 177 11.05 5.50 -8.46
CA ALA A 177 9.60 5.49 -8.29
C ALA A 177 9.17 5.74 -6.83
N LEU A 178 9.91 5.20 -5.84
CA LEU A 178 9.69 5.53 -4.42
C LEU A 178 9.92 7.01 -4.13
N GLU A 179 10.95 7.63 -4.73
CA GLU A 179 11.24 9.05 -4.60
C GLU A 179 10.15 9.92 -5.25
N ASP A 180 9.69 9.55 -6.45
CA ASP A 180 8.61 10.24 -7.15
C ASP A 180 7.26 10.10 -6.42
N SER A 181 7.06 9.00 -5.67
CA SER A 181 5.91 8.82 -4.80
C SER A 181 5.97 9.67 -3.52
N GLN A 182 7.04 10.44 -3.27
CA GLN A 182 7.10 11.36 -2.12
C GLN A 182 6.21 12.58 -2.33
N ASP A 183 5.40 12.87 -1.32
CA ASP A 183 4.44 13.96 -1.31
C ASP A 183 4.57 14.75 -0.01
N LEU A 184 4.81 16.06 -0.11
CA LEU A 184 4.99 16.94 1.05
C LEU A 184 3.72 17.11 1.91
N THR A 185 2.56 16.74 1.39
CA THR A 185 1.28 16.79 2.11
C THR A 185 0.97 15.50 2.87
N GLU A 186 1.77 14.44 2.69
CA GLU A 186 1.50 13.15 3.28
C GLU A 186 1.91 13.09 4.77
N GLY A 187 1.15 12.32 5.56
CA GLY A 187 1.48 12.10 6.96
C GLY A 187 2.80 11.36 7.12
N ARG A 188 3.57 11.72 8.16
CA ARG A 188 4.88 11.11 8.46
C ARG A 188 4.85 9.57 8.56
N SER A 189 3.72 8.99 8.97
CA SER A 189 3.57 7.54 9.02
C SER A 189 3.64 6.88 7.63
N PHE A 190 3.07 7.51 6.60
CA PHE A 190 3.15 7.00 5.23
C PHE A 190 4.53 7.25 4.59
N GLN A 191 5.20 8.34 4.98
CA GLN A 191 6.62 8.53 4.64
C GLN A 191 7.48 7.41 5.22
N ALA A 192 7.24 7.03 6.48
CA ALA A 192 7.96 5.95 7.14
C ALA A 192 7.71 4.60 6.47
N TYR A 193 6.47 4.34 6.02
CA TYR A 193 6.14 3.15 5.24
C TYR A 193 6.96 3.04 3.95
N LYS A 194 7.06 4.12 3.16
CA LYS A 194 7.90 4.14 1.95
C LYS A 194 9.39 4.02 2.27
N ALA A 195 9.84 4.60 3.38
CA ALA A 195 11.22 4.46 3.84
C ALA A 195 11.56 3.00 4.22
N LEU A 196 10.60 2.24 4.75
CA LEU A 196 10.78 0.80 5.00
C LEU A 196 10.97 0.02 3.70
N TYR A 197 10.19 0.32 2.65
CA TYR A 197 10.42 -0.26 1.31
C TYR A 197 11.77 0.15 0.72
N TYR A 198 12.22 1.39 0.94
CA TYR A 198 13.57 1.80 0.55
C TYR A 198 14.66 0.97 1.26
N ARG A 199 14.53 0.76 2.58
CA ARG A 199 15.43 -0.11 3.35
C ARG A 199 15.41 -1.56 2.85
N TYR A 200 14.23 -2.07 2.50
CA TYR A 200 14.09 -3.38 1.87
C TYR A 200 14.85 -3.47 0.53
N VAL A 201 14.70 -2.48 -0.36
CA VAL A 201 15.43 -2.43 -1.63
C VAL A 201 16.94 -2.42 -1.40
N GLN A 202 17.44 -1.60 -0.47
CA GLN A 202 18.87 -1.56 -0.15
C GLN A 202 19.41 -2.92 0.31
N ALA A 203 18.69 -3.60 1.20
CA ALA A 203 19.14 -4.89 1.72
C ALA A 203 19.04 -6.04 0.71
N ARG A 204 17.99 -6.05 -0.14
CA ARG A 204 17.78 -7.13 -1.12
C ARG A 204 18.64 -6.97 -2.37
N SER A 205 18.78 -5.75 -2.88
CA SER A 205 19.51 -5.51 -4.14
C SER A 205 21.00 -5.83 -4.03
N ASN A 206 21.60 -5.57 -2.87
CA ASN A 206 23.06 -5.51 -2.70
C ASN A 206 23.74 -4.64 -3.80
N ASP A 207 22.99 -3.68 -4.35
CA ASP A 207 23.42 -2.83 -5.45
C ASP A 207 23.75 -1.43 -4.91
N PRO A 208 25.03 -1.02 -4.91
CA PRO A 208 25.43 0.28 -4.38
C PRO A 208 24.91 1.45 -5.22
N VAL A 209 24.46 1.23 -6.47
CA VAL A 209 23.89 2.32 -7.27
C VAL A 209 22.42 2.59 -6.91
N ALA A 210 21.69 1.59 -6.43
CA ALA A 210 20.27 1.66 -6.06
C ALA A 210 20.05 2.44 -4.75
N THR A 211 20.38 3.72 -4.76
CA THR A 211 20.33 4.61 -3.59
C THR A 211 19.68 5.95 -3.94
N SER A 212 19.16 6.63 -2.92
CA SER A 212 18.74 8.03 -3.03
C SER A 212 19.06 8.74 -1.72
N SER A 213 19.76 9.87 -1.80
CA SER A 213 20.09 10.68 -0.62
C SER A 213 18.85 11.24 0.08
N GLN A 214 17.78 11.52 -0.66
CA GLN A 214 16.51 12.01 -0.10
C GLN A 214 15.83 10.92 0.75
N LEU A 215 15.60 9.74 0.18
CA LEU A 215 15.03 8.59 0.89
C LEU A 215 15.91 8.15 2.07
N GLU A 216 17.24 8.21 1.95
CA GLU A 216 18.16 7.93 3.06
C GLU A 216 17.98 8.92 4.22
N SER A 217 17.86 10.20 3.89
CA SER A 217 17.60 11.26 4.88
C SER A 217 16.26 11.05 5.58
N TYR A 218 15.22 10.67 4.84
CA TYR A 218 13.92 10.35 5.43
C TYR A 218 13.95 9.10 6.31
N ALA A 219 14.55 8.01 5.85
CA ALA A 219 14.66 6.77 6.63
C ALA A 219 15.40 7.00 7.95
N THR A 220 16.46 7.80 7.94
CA THR A 220 17.22 8.18 9.13
C THR A 220 16.39 9.08 10.05
N ALA A 221 15.81 10.17 9.53
CA ALA A 221 15.06 11.11 10.35
C ALA A 221 13.79 10.50 10.97
N LEU A 222 13.05 9.70 10.20
CA LEU A 222 11.81 9.07 10.65
C LEU A 222 12.02 7.91 11.63
N ALA A 223 13.23 7.32 11.67
CA ALA A 223 13.58 6.39 12.75
C ALA A 223 13.61 7.08 14.12
N SER A 224 13.98 8.37 14.17
CA SER A 224 14.09 9.15 15.40
C SER A 224 12.80 9.89 15.80
N TYR A 225 11.83 10.02 14.89
CA TYR A 225 10.53 10.63 15.21
C TYR A 225 9.53 9.57 15.67
N ASP A 226 8.73 9.86 16.69
CA ASP A 226 7.63 8.96 17.09
C ASP A 226 6.49 9.02 16.06
N VAL A 227 6.55 8.12 15.07
CA VAL A 227 5.52 7.95 14.03
C VAL A 227 4.78 6.62 14.19
N GLY A 228 4.71 6.11 15.42
CA GLY A 228 4.07 4.85 15.77
C GLY A 228 5.01 3.66 15.64
N TYR A 229 4.49 2.49 15.26
CA TYR A 229 5.31 1.28 15.15
C TYR A 229 6.32 1.33 13.99
N ARG A 230 6.04 2.13 12.94
CA ARG A 230 6.90 2.23 11.75
C ARG A 230 8.26 2.91 12.03
N SER A 231 8.35 3.83 13.00
CA SER A 231 9.65 4.37 13.44
C SER A 231 10.48 3.34 14.18
N SER A 232 9.83 2.50 15.00
CA SER A 232 10.50 1.38 15.65
C SER A 232 10.99 0.36 14.61
N LEU A 233 10.19 0.05 13.59
CA LEU A 233 10.68 -0.75 12.44
C LEU A 233 11.88 -0.08 11.76
N LEU A 234 11.83 1.22 11.44
CA LEU A 234 12.98 1.90 10.81
C LEU A 234 14.24 1.86 11.70
N SER A 235 14.08 2.01 13.01
CA SER A 235 15.17 1.87 13.97
C SER A 235 15.77 0.47 13.98
N MET A 236 14.93 -0.57 13.86
CA MET A 236 15.39 -1.96 13.68
C MET A 236 16.29 -2.11 12.44
N TRP A 237 15.86 -1.53 11.33
CA TRP A 237 16.60 -1.53 10.06
C TRP A 237 17.89 -0.73 10.13
N ASN A 238 18.00 0.24 11.05
CA ASN A 238 19.24 0.95 11.36
C ASN A 238 20.12 0.20 12.39
N GLY A 239 19.75 -1.02 12.80
CA GLY A 239 20.57 -1.90 13.62
C GLY A 239 20.12 -2.09 15.06
N SER A 240 19.06 -1.42 15.52
CA SER A 240 18.49 -1.64 16.86
C SER A 240 17.81 -3.01 16.97
N ASP A 241 17.84 -3.63 18.15
CA ASP A 241 17.01 -4.81 18.44
C ASP A 241 15.79 -4.41 19.28
N ASN A 242 14.76 -3.91 18.60
CA ASN A 242 13.56 -3.34 19.23
C ASN A 242 12.27 -4.08 18.80
N SER A 243 12.40 -5.37 18.44
CA SER A 243 11.27 -6.19 17.98
C SER A 243 10.12 -6.22 18.99
N GLU A 244 10.44 -6.24 20.30
CA GLU A 244 9.44 -6.20 21.37
C GLU A 244 8.69 -4.86 21.43
N GLU A 245 9.41 -3.74 21.29
CA GLU A 245 8.80 -2.41 21.24
C GLU A 245 7.82 -2.28 20.07
N VAL A 246 8.20 -2.78 18.89
CA VAL A 246 7.32 -2.81 17.71
C VAL A 246 6.03 -3.59 18.02
N ALA A 247 6.16 -4.79 18.60
CA ALA A 247 5.01 -5.62 18.95
C ALA A 247 4.09 -4.95 19.97
N GLN A 248 4.65 -4.31 21.00
CA GLN A 248 3.88 -3.56 22.01
C GLN A 248 3.11 -2.39 21.38
N ARG A 249 3.75 -1.63 20.49
CA ARG A 249 3.11 -0.51 19.77
C ARG A 249 1.98 -0.98 18.86
N ILE A 250 2.14 -2.12 18.19
CA ILE A 250 1.08 -2.71 17.37
C ILE A 250 -0.08 -3.20 18.26
N ALA A 251 0.20 -3.86 19.38
CA ALA A 251 -0.82 -4.31 20.31
C ALA A 251 -1.69 -3.16 20.85
N ALA A 252 -1.13 -1.95 20.97
CA ALA A 252 -1.83 -0.75 21.39
C ALA A 252 -2.79 -0.16 20.32
N ILE A 253 -2.78 -0.63 19.07
CA ILE A 253 -3.71 -0.18 18.02
C ILE A 253 -5.14 -0.62 18.40
N PRO A 254 -6.12 0.30 18.55
CA PRO A 254 -7.45 -0.07 19.06
C PRO A 254 -8.30 -0.90 18.09
N ASN A 255 -8.23 -0.58 16.78
CA ASN A 255 -8.99 -1.28 15.77
C ASN A 255 -8.30 -2.61 15.42
N ASN A 256 -9.04 -3.72 15.47
CA ASN A 256 -8.46 -5.05 15.25
C ASN A 256 -8.02 -5.28 13.79
N ALA A 257 -8.72 -4.71 12.80
CA ALA A 257 -8.32 -4.80 11.40
C ALA A 257 -7.04 -3.99 11.16
N ASP A 258 -6.98 -2.74 11.65
CA ASP A 258 -5.77 -1.91 11.55
C ASP A 258 -4.58 -2.54 12.30
N ARG A 259 -4.85 -3.23 13.42
CA ARG A 259 -3.81 -3.99 14.14
C ARG A 259 -3.29 -5.14 13.31
N GLN A 260 -4.16 -5.90 12.64
CA GLN A 260 -3.76 -7.00 11.78
C GLN A 260 -3.02 -6.49 10.53
N ASP A 261 -3.40 -5.33 9.98
CA ASP A 261 -2.69 -4.65 8.90
C ASP A 261 -1.24 -4.32 9.32
N ALA A 262 -1.09 -3.70 10.50
CA ALA A 262 0.22 -3.39 11.06
C ALA A 262 1.05 -4.65 11.39
N LEU A 263 0.41 -5.76 11.78
CA LEU A 263 1.09 -7.05 11.93
C LEU A 263 1.60 -7.59 10.60
N ALA A 264 0.86 -7.41 9.50
CA ALA A 264 1.31 -7.83 8.18
C ALA A 264 2.59 -7.08 7.76
N GLU A 265 2.61 -5.76 7.95
CA GLU A 265 3.81 -4.92 7.77
C GLU A 265 4.97 -5.38 8.64
N PHE A 266 4.71 -5.60 9.93
CA PHE A 266 5.73 -6.08 10.85
C PHE A 266 6.33 -7.41 10.39
N TYR A 267 5.51 -8.41 10.07
CA TYR A 267 6.01 -9.72 9.68
C TYR A 267 6.79 -9.66 8.37
N PHE A 268 6.33 -8.90 7.38
CA PHE A 268 7.08 -8.73 6.13
C PHE A 268 8.41 -8.03 6.37
N PHE A 269 8.43 -6.85 6.99
CA PHE A 269 9.67 -6.08 7.16
C PHE A 269 10.63 -6.75 8.15
N ARG A 270 10.13 -7.41 9.21
CA ARG A 270 10.98 -8.21 10.10
C ARG A 270 11.54 -9.43 9.39
N GLY A 271 10.71 -10.15 8.62
CA GLY A 271 11.15 -11.30 7.84
C GLY A 271 12.23 -10.94 6.82
N ALA A 272 12.03 -9.83 6.10
CA ALA A 272 13.00 -9.32 5.14
C ALA A 272 14.30 -8.86 5.82
N TYR A 273 14.22 -8.18 6.97
CA TYR A 273 15.40 -7.82 7.76
C TYR A 273 16.19 -9.07 8.21
N LEU A 274 15.49 -10.09 8.75
CA LEU A 274 16.11 -11.33 9.18
C LEU A 274 16.82 -12.03 8.01
N LYS A 275 16.15 -12.16 6.85
CA LYS A 275 16.72 -12.79 5.66
C LYS A 275 17.90 -12.01 5.10
N TYR A 276 17.69 -10.75 4.72
CA TYR A 276 18.64 -10.02 3.90
C TYR A 276 19.74 -9.33 4.70
N VAL A 277 19.45 -8.89 5.94
CA VAL A 277 20.41 -8.20 6.80
C VAL A 277 21.07 -9.17 7.79
N LYS A 278 20.29 -9.99 8.51
CA LYS A 278 20.84 -10.91 9.52
C LYS A 278 21.27 -12.27 8.97
N LYS A 279 20.90 -12.62 7.74
CA LYS A 279 21.12 -13.94 7.13
C LYS A 279 20.50 -15.09 7.95
N ASP A 280 19.35 -14.82 8.57
CA ASP A 280 18.55 -15.76 9.35
C ASP A 280 17.31 -16.21 8.57
N ASP A 281 17.50 -17.20 7.70
CA ASP A 281 16.41 -17.76 6.89
C ASP A 281 15.35 -18.47 7.72
N ALA A 282 15.73 -19.07 8.85
CA ALA A 282 14.79 -19.75 9.73
C ALA A 282 13.84 -18.74 10.40
N GLY A 283 14.39 -17.64 10.88
CA GLY A 283 13.62 -16.51 11.40
C GLY A 283 12.73 -15.89 10.32
N ALA A 284 13.23 -15.71 9.10
CA ALA A 284 12.44 -15.21 7.98
C ALA A 284 11.24 -16.12 7.64
N ARG A 285 11.44 -17.44 7.57
CA ARG A 285 10.35 -18.42 7.36
C ARG A 285 9.31 -18.39 8.47
N LYS A 286 9.74 -18.20 9.73
CA LYS A 286 8.80 -18.03 10.86
C LYS A 286 7.93 -16.79 10.68
N MET A 287 8.50 -15.69 10.21
CA MET A 287 7.71 -14.48 9.92
C MET A 287 6.73 -14.70 8.77
N MET A 288 7.13 -15.43 7.72
CA MET A 288 6.24 -15.82 6.64
C MET A 288 5.06 -16.67 7.14
N ALA A 289 5.32 -17.68 7.98
CA ALA A 289 4.25 -18.49 8.57
C ALA A 289 3.27 -17.67 9.42
N ASN A 290 3.75 -16.63 10.13
CA ASN A 290 2.87 -15.70 10.84
C ASN A 290 2.04 -14.83 9.89
N LEU A 291 2.64 -14.40 8.77
CA LEU A 291 1.98 -13.62 7.73
C LEU A 291 0.90 -14.43 7.02
N ASP A 292 1.09 -15.74 6.84
CA ASP A 292 0.10 -16.65 6.27
C ASP A 292 -1.21 -16.73 7.09
N HIS A 293 -1.15 -16.52 8.41
CA HIS A 293 -2.36 -16.46 9.24
C HIS A 293 -3.23 -15.21 8.96
N LEU A 294 -2.66 -14.19 8.32
CA LEU A 294 -3.36 -12.96 7.91
C LEU A 294 -3.78 -13.02 6.43
N ALA A 295 -3.33 -14.03 5.70
CA ALA A 295 -3.39 -14.07 4.24
C ALA A 295 -4.77 -14.32 3.67
N PRO A 296 -5.05 -13.82 2.45
CA PRO A 296 -4.30 -12.80 1.68
C PRO A 296 -4.75 -11.37 1.98
N TYR A 297 -5.40 -11.13 3.12
CA TYR A 297 -6.40 -10.08 3.27
C TYR A 297 -5.83 -8.65 3.37
N GLY A 298 -5.73 -7.97 2.23
CA GLY A 298 -5.43 -6.54 2.13
C GLY A 298 -3.97 -6.13 2.33
N ALA A 299 -3.03 -7.09 2.39
CA ALA A 299 -1.63 -6.80 2.66
C ALA A 299 -0.76 -7.13 1.44
N VAL A 300 -0.30 -6.10 0.73
CA VAL A 300 0.73 -6.25 -0.32
C VAL A 300 1.99 -6.92 0.23
N GLU A 301 2.21 -6.80 1.53
CA GLU A 301 3.19 -7.48 2.36
C GLU A 301 3.11 -9.01 2.25
N TRP A 302 1.90 -9.61 2.24
CA TRP A 302 1.77 -11.07 2.06
C TRP A 302 2.17 -11.47 0.64
N ILE A 303 1.78 -10.68 -0.35
CA ILE A 303 2.09 -10.94 -1.76
C ILE A 303 3.60 -10.83 -2.01
N MET A 304 4.25 -9.81 -1.45
CA MET A 304 5.70 -9.66 -1.51
C MET A 304 6.39 -10.74 -0.68
N GLY A 305 5.94 -10.97 0.54
CA GLY A 305 6.48 -11.93 1.50
C GLY A 305 6.47 -13.37 0.98
N SER A 306 5.34 -13.83 0.45
CA SER A 306 5.16 -15.19 -0.11
C SER A 306 6.13 -15.50 -1.26
N ARG A 307 6.71 -14.47 -1.89
CA ARG A 307 7.70 -14.63 -2.97
C ARG A 307 9.11 -14.63 -2.43
N VAL A 308 9.40 -13.78 -1.45
CA VAL A 308 10.79 -13.47 -1.06
C VAL A 308 11.23 -14.11 0.25
N LEU A 309 10.29 -14.50 1.12
CA LEU A 309 10.57 -15.09 2.44
C LEU A 309 10.43 -16.62 2.45
N SER A 310 9.73 -17.19 1.46
CA SER A 310 9.42 -18.62 1.35
C SER A 310 10.55 -19.45 0.73
N GLY A 311 11.41 -18.84 -0.08
CA GLY A 311 12.42 -19.52 -0.89
C GLY A 311 13.77 -19.73 -0.21
N HIS A 312 14.41 -20.86 -0.55
CA HIS A 312 15.85 -21.08 -0.48
C HIS A 312 16.48 -20.51 -1.76
N GLU A 313 16.91 -19.26 -1.74
CA GLU A 313 17.75 -18.71 -2.82
C GLU A 313 19.13 -18.41 -2.24
#